data_AF-A0A674K042-F1
#
_entry.id   AF-A0A674K042-F1
#
_cell.length_a   1.000
_cell.length_b   1.000
_cell.length_c   1.000
_cell.angle_alpha   90.00
_cell.angle_beta   90.00
_cell.angle_gamma   90.00
#
_symmetry.space_group_name_H-M   'P 1'
#
loop_
_entity.id
_entity.type
_entity.pdbx_description
1 polymer ?
#
loop_
_entity_poly.entity_id
_entity_poly.type
_entity_poly.pdbx_seq_one_letter_code
_entity_poly.pdbx_strand_id
1 'polypeptide(L)'
;LTGQAQAAYRSLNPREALEYARVKAAILDHTGISLETYRQRLRKEQYPPGARPRAKWLNPEGLTGPQVAEMVALEQFTQILPRGGRAWVRRHRLATLSAAVALMEDYLSAEGAERGRLQRLVEE
;
A
#
# COMPACT_ATOMS: atom_id res chain seq x y z
N LEU A 1 11.77 18.25 10.82
CA LEU A 1 11.29 16.86 10.91
C LEU A 1 11.14 16.50 12.37
N THR A 2 10.05 15.85 12.77
CA THR A 2 9.82 15.38 14.15
C THR A 2 9.34 13.93 14.13
N GLY A 3 9.56 13.19 15.23
CA GLY A 3 9.10 11.81 15.37
C GLY A 3 9.71 10.84 14.35
N GLN A 4 8.90 9.94 13.78
CA GLN A 4 9.37 8.90 12.85
C GLN A 4 10.02 9.44 11.58
N ALA A 5 9.59 10.61 11.08
CA ALA A 5 10.21 11.23 9.92
C ALA A 5 11.63 11.76 10.23
N GLN A 6 11.89 12.14 11.48
CA GLN A 6 13.23 12.53 11.93
C GLN A 6 14.14 11.32 12.13
N ALA A 7 13.60 10.20 12.62
CA ALA A 7 14.31 8.94 12.74
C ALA A 7 14.76 8.41 11.35
N ALA A 8 13.85 8.43 10.38
CA ALA A 8 14.13 8.01 8.99
C ALA A 8 15.20 8.86 8.30
N TYR A 9 15.22 10.17 8.57
CA TYR A 9 16.27 11.05 8.05
C TYR A 9 17.63 10.78 8.70
N ARG A 10 17.66 10.51 10.00
CA ARG A 10 18.90 10.20 10.73
C ARG A 10 19.50 8.83 10.39
N SER A 11 18.69 7.90 9.87
CA SER A 11 19.19 6.60 9.39
C SER A 11 19.84 6.67 8.01
N LEU A 12 19.70 7.79 7.28
CA LEU A 12 20.35 7.98 5.98
C LEU A 12 21.80 8.42 6.16
N ASN A 13 22.66 7.98 5.24
CA ASN A 13 24.04 8.45 5.22
C ASN A 13 24.10 9.92 4.73
N PRO A 14 25.18 10.67 5.05
CA PRO A 14 25.25 12.11 4.77
C PRO A 14 25.14 12.47 3.27
N ARG A 15 25.54 11.56 2.36
CA ARG A 15 25.41 11.75 0.91
C ARG A 15 23.97 11.56 0.44
N GLU A 16 23.27 10.54 0.92
CA GLU A 16 21.85 10.32 0.61
C GLU A 16 20.96 11.39 1.23
N ALA A 17 21.34 11.94 2.39
CA ALA A 17 20.60 13.02 3.05
C ALA A 17 20.59 14.35 2.26
N LEU A 18 21.51 14.51 1.29
CA LEU A 18 21.54 15.64 0.35
C LEU A 18 20.58 15.44 -0.83
N GLU A 19 20.18 14.19 -1.13
CA GLU A 19 19.23 13.87 -2.20
C GLU A 19 17.80 13.88 -1.66
N TYR A 20 17.02 14.90 -2.03
CA TYR A 20 15.62 15.01 -1.63
C TYR A 20 14.79 13.76 -1.95
N ALA A 21 15.03 13.12 -3.10
CA ALA A 21 14.34 11.90 -3.50
C ALA A 21 14.59 10.74 -2.52
N ARG A 22 15.82 10.60 -2.02
CA ARG A 22 16.22 9.56 -1.05
C ARG A 22 15.62 9.84 0.32
N VAL A 23 15.69 11.09 0.77
CA VAL A 23 15.06 11.52 2.01
C VAL A 23 13.55 11.27 1.98
N LYS A 24 12.89 11.65 0.88
CA LYS A 24 11.45 11.42 0.69
C LYS A 24 11.12 9.92 0.71
N ALA A 25 11.89 9.09 0.01
CA ALA A 25 11.68 7.64 -0.04
C ALA A 25 11.84 6.99 1.35
N ALA A 26 12.90 7.33 2.09
CA ALA A 26 13.14 6.78 3.42
C ALA A 26 12.06 7.17 4.43
N ILE A 27 11.60 8.42 4.39
CA ILE A 27 10.52 8.88 5.26
C ILE A 27 9.22 8.13 4.94
N LEU A 28 8.87 7.98 3.65
CA LEU A 28 7.67 7.25 3.24
C LEU A 28 7.75 5.77 3.66
N ASP A 29 8.91 5.14 3.51
CA ASP A 29 9.10 3.75 3.88
C ASP A 29 8.94 3.52 5.40
N HIS A 30 9.61 4.35 6.20
CA HIS A 30 9.64 4.25 7.66
C HIS A 30 8.31 4.64 8.33
N THR A 31 7.57 5.60 7.75
CA THR A 31 6.22 5.98 8.21
C THR A 31 5.14 5.02 7.70
N GLY A 32 5.52 4.13 6.79
CA GLY A 32 4.66 3.20 6.11
C GLY A 32 3.56 3.80 5.25
N ILE A 33 3.79 5.04 4.80
CA ILE A 33 2.94 5.74 3.86
C ILE A 33 3.29 5.22 2.46
N SER A 34 2.37 4.46 1.86
CA SER A 34 2.47 4.01 0.47
C SER A 34 1.52 4.79 -0.43
N LEU A 35 1.62 4.58 -1.75
CA LEU A 35 0.64 5.13 -2.70
C LEU A 35 -0.80 4.73 -2.33
N GLU A 36 -0.99 3.52 -1.81
CA GLU A 36 -2.28 3.03 -1.36
C GLU A 36 -2.83 3.81 -0.14
N THR A 37 -1.95 4.32 0.73
CA THR A 37 -2.32 5.21 1.83
C THR A 37 -2.95 6.51 1.31
N TYR A 38 -2.38 7.10 0.26
CA TYR A 38 -2.91 8.32 -0.36
C TYR A 38 -4.24 8.07 -1.08
N ARG A 39 -4.36 6.95 -1.80
CA ARG A 39 -5.59 6.55 -2.50
C ARG A 39 -6.79 6.42 -1.55
N GLN A 40 -6.60 5.77 -0.41
CA GLN A 40 -7.68 5.61 0.56
C GLN A 40 -8.10 6.92 1.22
N ARG A 41 -7.19 7.87 1.40
CA ARG A 41 -7.56 9.19 1.90
C ARG A 41 -8.42 9.94 0.88
N LEU A 42 -8.08 9.86 -0.40
CA LEU A 42 -8.89 10.43 -1.47
C LEU A 42 -10.32 9.88 -1.47
N ARG A 43 -10.50 8.55 -1.42
CA ARG A 43 -11.85 7.97 -1.40
C ARG A 43 -12.66 8.35 -0.16
N LYS A 44 -11.99 8.74 0.93
CA LYS A 44 -12.63 9.23 2.15
C LYS A 44 -12.85 10.74 2.14
N GLU A 45 -12.14 11.49 1.31
CA GLU A 45 -12.32 12.93 1.17
C GLU A 45 -13.64 13.21 0.45
N GLN A 46 -14.51 13.99 1.10
CA GLN A 46 -15.66 14.58 0.43
C GLN A 46 -15.19 15.75 -0.42
N TYR A 47 -15.63 15.81 -1.67
CA TYR A 47 -15.30 16.89 -2.58
C TYR A 47 -16.07 18.16 -2.15
N PRO A 48 -15.40 19.21 -1.65
CA PRO A 48 -16.09 20.43 -1.26
C PRO A 48 -16.63 21.15 -2.50
N PRO A 49 -17.84 21.73 -2.47
CA PRO A 49 -18.32 22.57 -3.55
C PRO A 49 -17.34 23.71 -3.83
N GLY A 50 -16.93 23.87 -5.10
CA GLY A 50 -15.98 24.91 -5.52
C GLY A 50 -14.50 24.56 -5.36
N ALA A 51 -14.14 23.37 -4.85
CA ALA A 51 -12.76 22.91 -4.91
C ALA A 51 -12.34 22.72 -6.38
N ARG A 52 -11.06 23.00 -6.70
CA ARG A 52 -10.47 22.58 -7.98
C ARG A 52 -10.04 21.12 -7.88
N PRO A 53 -10.28 20.29 -8.91
CA PRO A 53 -9.83 18.91 -8.89
C PRO A 53 -8.31 18.89 -8.84
N ARG A 54 -7.74 18.29 -7.79
CA ARG A 54 -6.29 18.10 -7.65
C ARG A 54 -5.98 16.61 -7.65
N ALA A 55 -5.31 16.14 -8.70
CA ALA A 55 -4.84 14.75 -8.80
C ALA A 55 -3.56 14.49 -7.97
N LYS A 56 -3.47 15.07 -6.77
CA LYS A 56 -2.29 14.93 -5.88
C LYS A 56 -1.96 13.46 -5.54
N TRP A 57 -2.92 12.55 -5.70
CA TRP A 57 -2.81 11.13 -5.35
C TRP A 57 -2.17 10.26 -6.45
N LEU A 58 -2.34 10.62 -7.73
CA LEU A 58 -1.73 9.88 -8.84
C LEU A 58 -0.24 10.16 -8.94
N ASN A 59 0.19 11.36 -8.52
CA ASN A 59 1.54 11.89 -8.74
C ASN A 59 2.11 11.42 -10.09
N PRO A 60 1.44 11.77 -11.21
CA PRO A 60 1.73 11.19 -12.53
C PRO A 60 3.11 11.58 -13.05
N GLU A 61 3.77 12.57 -12.44
CA GLU A 61 5.15 12.94 -12.73
C GLU A 61 6.08 11.73 -12.58
N GLY A 62 6.61 11.25 -13.71
CA GLY A 62 7.51 10.10 -13.77
C GLY A 62 6.83 8.73 -13.89
N LEU A 63 5.50 8.67 -14.01
CA LEU A 63 4.77 7.42 -14.21
C LEU A 63 4.30 7.24 -15.66
N THR A 64 4.41 6.03 -16.18
CA THR A 64 3.86 5.66 -17.48
C THR A 64 2.38 5.30 -17.37
N GLY A 65 1.65 5.39 -18.49
CA GLY A 65 0.23 4.99 -18.56
C GLY A 65 -0.04 3.59 -17.97
N PRO A 66 0.74 2.56 -18.33
CA PRO A 66 0.62 1.23 -17.72
C PRO A 66 0.85 1.21 -16.21
N GLN A 67 1.81 1.99 -15.69
CA GLN A 67 2.02 2.09 -14.24
C GLN A 67 0.82 2.73 -13.54
N VAL A 68 0.21 3.75 -14.17
CA VAL A 68 -1.03 4.35 -13.66
C VAL A 68 -2.19 3.34 -13.68
N ALA A 69 -2.29 2.51 -14.73
CA ALA A 69 -3.32 1.47 -14.81
C ALA A 69 -3.14 0.39 -13.73
N GLU A 70 -1.91 -0.11 -13.52
CA GLU A 70 -1.55 -1.04 -12.44
C GLU A 70 -1.92 -0.46 -11.07
N MET A 71 -1.62 0.82 -10.86
CA MET A 71 -1.95 1.53 -9.63
C MET A 71 -3.45 1.56 -9.35
N VAL A 72 -4.27 1.82 -10.36
CA VAL A 72 -5.75 1.83 -10.23
C VAL A 72 -6.28 0.41 -10.04
N ALA A 73 -5.74 -0.55 -10.78
CA ALA A 73 -6.16 -1.95 -10.71
C ALA A 73 -5.89 -2.56 -9.32
N LEU A 74 -4.71 -2.30 -8.75
CA LEU A 74 -4.34 -2.72 -7.39
C LEU A 74 -5.27 -2.16 -6.32
N GLU A 75 -5.67 -0.90 -6.46
CA GLU A 75 -6.61 -0.27 -5.53
C GLU A 75 -7.97 -0.96 -5.61
N GLN A 76 -8.47 -1.15 -6.82
CA GLN A 76 -9.79 -1.76 -7.03
C GLN A 76 -9.81 -3.21 -6.54
N PHE A 77 -8.76 -3.96 -6.84
CA PHE A 77 -8.56 -5.32 -6.32
C PHE A 77 -8.57 -5.33 -4.78
N THR A 78 -7.78 -4.47 -4.15
CA THR A 78 -7.70 -4.43 -2.67
C THR A 78 -9.06 -4.12 -2.01
N GLN A 79 -9.94 -3.37 -2.68
CA GLN A 79 -11.23 -2.98 -2.11
C GLN A 79 -12.31 -4.05 -2.19
N ILE A 80 -12.23 -4.95 -3.16
CA ILE A 80 -13.17 -6.08 -3.25
C ILE A 80 -12.81 -7.22 -2.27
N LEU A 81 -11.59 -7.23 -1.73
CA LEU A 81 -11.15 -8.29 -0.82
C LEU A 81 -11.85 -8.25 0.55
N PRO A 82 -12.09 -9.42 1.17
CA PRO A 82 -12.53 -9.52 2.56
C PRO A 82 -11.48 -8.93 3.52
N ARG A 83 -11.88 -8.61 4.76
CA ARG A 83 -11.06 -7.87 5.73
C ARG A 83 -9.66 -8.45 5.94
N GLY A 84 -9.54 -9.78 6.07
CA GLY A 84 -8.26 -10.48 6.26
C GLY A 84 -7.32 -10.31 5.07
N GLY A 85 -7.75 -10.73 3.88
CA GLY A 85 -6.97 -10.57 2.65
C GLY A 85 -6.65 -9.11 2.31
N ARG A 86 -7.58 -8.19 2.57
CA ARG A 86 -7.35 -6.75 2.40
C ARG A 86 -6.23 -6.22 3.29
N ALA A 87 -6.21 -6.61 4.57
CA ALA A 87 -5.17 -6.21 5.49
C ALA A 87 -3.81 -6.81 5.08
N TRP A 88 -3.83 -8.06 4.63
CA TRP A 88 -2.66 -8.78 4.14
C TRP A 88 -2.02 -8.07 2.94
N VAL A 89 -2.76 -7.87 1.85
CA VAL A 89 -2.25 -7.19 0.63
C VAL A 89 -1.72 -5.79 0.93
N ARG A 90 -2.40 -5.02 1.79
CA ARG A 90 -1.95 -3.67 2.18
C ARG A 90 -0.61 -3.67 2.91
N ARG A 91 -0.32 -4.71 3.70
CA ARG A 91 0.92 -4.80 4.45
C ARG A 91 2.14 -5.07 3.56
N HIS A 92 1.95 -5.76 2.43
CA HIS A 92 3.02 -6.16 1.53
C HIS A 92 3.38 -5.11 0.45
N ARG A 93 2.64 -3.99 0.35
CA ARG A 93 2.96 -2.82 -0.52
C ARG A 93 3.37 -3.18 -1.95
N LEU A 94 2.60 -4.05 -2.59
CA LEU A 94 2.93 -4.56 -3.92
C LEU A 94 2.73 -3.51 -5.01
N ALA A 95 3.58 -3.59 -6.05
CA ALA A 95 3.61 -2.64 -7.17
C ALA A 95 2.84 -3.10 -8.41
N THR A 96 2.51 -4.40 -8.51
CA THR A 96 1.77 -4.98 -9.65
C THR A 96 0.58 -5.79 -9.18
N LEU A 97 -0.48 -5.80 -9.99
CA LEU A 97 -1.68 -6.59 -9.75
C LEU A 97 -1.35 -8.09 -9.67
N SER A 98 -0.49 -8.58 -10.57
CA SER A 98 -0.08 -9.99 -10.60
C SER A 98 0.51 -10.46 -9.28
N ALA A 99 1.38 -9.66 -8.66
CA ALA A 99 1.95 -9.97 -7.36
C ALA A 99 0.88 -9.97 -6.26
N ALA A 100 -0.10 -9.07 -6.34
CA ALA A 100 -1.19 -9.00 -5.35
C ALA A 100 -2.15 -10.18 -5.44
N VAL A 101 -2.39 -10.69 -6.65
CA VAL A 101 -3.17 -11.91 -6.87
C VAL A 101 -2.42 -13.12 -6.30
N ALA A 102 -1.15 -13.31 -6.65
CA ALA A 102 -0.35 -14.42 -6.12
C ALA A 102 -0.31 -14.43 -4.58
N LEU A 103 -0.08 -13.26 -3.97
CA LEU A 103 -0.08 -13.13 -2.50
C LEU A 103 -1.45 -13.47 -1.88
N MET A 104 -2.55 -13.19 -2.59
CA MET A 104 -3.89 -13.56 -2.14
C MET A 104 -4.17 -15.06 -2.27
N GLU A 105 -3.66 -15.70 -3.32
CA GLU A 105 -3.75 -17.16 -3.48
C GLU A 105 -3.00 -17.89 -2.35
N ASP A 106 -1.81 -17.40 -1.99
CA ASP A 106 -1.04 -17.90 -0.85
C ASP A 106 -1.81 -17.74 0.46
N TYR A 107 -2.41 -16.57 0.68
CA TYR A 107 -3.23 -16.28 1.85
C TYR A 107 -4.44 -17.23 1.96
N LEU A 108 -5.16 -17.46 0.86
CA LEU A 108 -6.32 -18.36 0.85
C LEU A 108 -5.93 -19.81 1.08
N SER A 109 -4.79 -20.23 0.53
CA SER A 109 -4.23 -21.57 0.75
C SER A 109 -3.89 -21.80 2.22
N ALA A 110 -3.28 -20.81 2.88
CA ALA A 110 -2.99 -20.86 4.30
C ALA A 110 -4.25 -20.83 5.17
N GLU A 111 -5.24 -19.98 4.85
CA GLU A 111 -6.49 -19.88 5.61
C GLU A 111 -7.33 -21.17 5.49
N GLY A 112 -7.38 -21.78 4.31
CA GLY A 112 -8.06 -23.07 4.08
C GLY A 112 -7.42 -24.23 4.86
N ALA A 113 -6.08 -24.30 4.87
CA ALA A 113 -5.35 -25.30 5.63
C ALA A 113 -5.62 -25.20 7.15
N GLU A 114 -5.65 -23.98 7.68
CA GLU A 114 -5.88 -23.76 9.11
C GLU A 114 -7.33 -24.08 9.52
N ARG A 115 -8.32 -23.75 8.67
CA ARG A 115 -9.72 -24.16 8.91
C ARG A 115 -9.89 -25.67 8.93
N GLY A 116 -9.24 -26.39 8.01
CA GLY A 116 -9.28 -27.86 7.97
C GLY A 116 -8.55 -28.53 9.13
N ARG A 117 -7.57 -27.86 9.75
CA ARG A 117 -6.90 -28.34 10.98
C ARG A 117 -7.79 -28.15 12.20
N LEU A 118 -8.44 -26.99 12.32
CA LEU A 118 -9.34 -26.69 13.44
C LEU A 118 -10.59 -27.58 13.43
N GLN A 119 -11.10 -27.96 12.26
CA GLN A 119 -12.23 -28.90 12.16
C GLN A 119 -11.86 -30.32 12.64
N ARG A 120 -10.66 -30.80 12.30
CA ARG A 120 -10.17 -32.11 12.77
C ARG A 120 -9.98 -32.18 14.29
N LEU A 121 -9.54 -31.10 14.93
CA LEU A 121 -9.37 -31.02 16.39
C LEU A 121 -10.69 -30.91 17.16
N VAL A 122 -11.82 -30.69 16.47
CA VAL A 122 -13.16 -30.66 17.07
C VAL A 122 -13.88 -32.01 16.89
N GLU A 123 -13.41 -32.84 15.96
CA GLU A 123 -13.94 -34.19 15.68
C GLU A 123 -13.15 -35.32 16.37
N GLU A 124 -12.01 -35.03 16.99
CA GLU A 124 -11.24 -35.93 17.89
C GLU A 124 -11.52 -35.64 19.37
#